data_AF-A0A7C3JN19-F1
#
_entry.id   AF-A0A7C3JN19-F1
#
_cell.length_a   1.000
_cell.length_b   1.000
_cell.length_c   1.000
_cell.angle_alpha   90.00
_cell.angle_beta   90.00
_cell.angle_gamma   90.00
#
_symmetry.space_group_name_H-M   'P 1'
#
loop_
_entity.id
_entity.type
_entity.pdbx_description
1 polymer ?
#
loop_
_entity_poly.entity_id
_entity_poly.type
_entity_poly.pdbx_seq_one_letter_code
_entity_poly.pdbx_strand_id
1 'polypeptide(L)'
;ARSVGGLADVRNVLVMPGIFGVVVQMKPRYYGEAKNVLMSVLASEYQHPKIAIAVDVDVDIFNYAEVLWSINTRVNPSEDIAIIPGAKIHAMDPSCPEFGHPGAPGWHRIGGKMIIDATKPPECDAKRRDEFERLRPVGWETINLEDFLPAGAPPLRIKPKVPVD
;
A
#
# COMPACT_ATOMS: atom_id res chain seq x y z
N ALA A 1 16.89 5.28 1.42
CA ALA A 1 16.17 4.22 2.16
C ALA A 1 16.74 4.12 3.55
N ARG A 2 15.93 4.10 4.61
CA ARG A 2 16.41 3.69 5.94
C ARG A 2 15.77 2.35 6.23
N SER A 3 16.57 1.29 6.19
CA SER A 3 16.12 -0.05 6.56
C SER A 3 15.55 -0.04 7.98
N VAL A 4 14.34 -0.55 8.19
CA VAL A 4 13.82 -0.77 9.54
C VAL A 4 14.56 -1.98 10.12
N GLY A 5 15.39 -1.77 11.15
CA GLY A 5 16.16 -2.82 11.82
C GLY A 5 17.22 -3.53 10.95
N GLY A 6 17.62 -2.96 9.80
CA GLY A 6 18.59 -3.57 8.88
C GLY A 6 18.03 -4.67 7.96
N LEU A 7 16.73 -4.98 8.04
CA LEU A 7 16.17 -6.22 7.48
C LEU A 7 15.10 -6.04 6.40
N ALA A 8 14.55 -4.86 6.14
CA ALA A 8 13.63 -4.64 5.01
C ALA A 8 13.81 -3.23 4.41
N ASP A 9 13.80 -3.09 3.07
CA ASP A 9 13.87 -1.78 2.39
C ASP A 9 12.47 -1.15 2.32
N VAL A 10 12.03 -0.62 3.46
CA VAL A 10 10.80 0.20 3.56
C VAL A 10 11.16 1.66 3.29
N ARG A 11 10.41 2.30 2.39
CA ARG A 11 10.59 3.71 2.01
C ARG A 11 9.64 4.63 2.73
N ASN A 12 8.37 4.25 2.81
CA ASN A 12 7.34 5.11 3.38
C ASN A 12 6.15 4.28 3.89
N VAL A 13 5.36 4.85 4.80
CA VAL A 13 4.17 4.22 5.36
C VAL A 13 3.06 5.25 5.44
N LEU A 14 1.88 4.89 4.94
CA LEU A 14 0.68 5.72 5.02
C LEU A 14 -0.45 4.97 5.73
N VAL A 15 -1.02 5.60 6.75
CA VAL A 15 -2.30 5.18 7.31
C VAL A 15 -3.41 5.80 6.46
N MET A 16 -4.27 4.96 5.88
CA MET A 16 -5.37 5.40 5.02
C MET A 16 -6.47 6.11 5.82
N PRO A 17 -7.34 6.90 5.15
CA PRO A 17 -8.54 7.46 5.77
C PRO A 17 -9.38 6.35 6.42
N GLY A 18 -9.93 6.62 7.60
CA GLY A 18 -10.65 5.62 8.38
C GLY A 18 -9.75 4.70 9.21
N ILE A 19 -8.44 5.01 9.33
CA ILE A 19 -7.44 4.47 10.28
C ILE A 19 -7.12 2.97 10.25
N PHE A 20 -7.97 2.12 9.66
CA PHE A 20 -7.83 0.67 9.71
C PHE A 20 -6.95 0.09 8.60
N GLY A 21 -6.65 0.88 7.56
CA GLY A 21 -5.82 0.47 6.44
C GLY A 21 -4.43 1.10 6.51
N VAL A 22 -3.40 0.31 6.22
CA VAL A 22 -2.00 0.78 6.17
C VAL A 22 -1.39 0.37 4.84
N VAL A 23 -0.79 1.32 4.14
CA VAL A 23 -0.01 1.10 2.92
C VAL A 23 1.47 1.26 3.24
N VAL A 24 2.27 0.26 2.86
CA VAL A 24 3.72 0.25 3.01
C VAL A 24 4.34 0.36 1.62
N GLN A 25 5.08 1.43 1.38
CA GLN A 25 5.90 1.57 0.19
C GLN A 25 7.27 0.94 0.46
N MET A 26 7.65 -0.08 -0.31
CA MET A 26 8.87 -0.83 -0.09
C MET A 26 9.49 -1.39 -1.37
N LYS A 27 10.74 -1.82 -1.29
CA LYS A 27 11.45 -2.54 -2.35
C LYS A 27 11.79 -3.95 -1.85
N PRO A 28 10.99 -4.98 -2.16
CA PRO A 28 11.29 -6.34 -1.73
C PRO A 28 12.59 -6.85 -2.36
N ARG A 29 13.47 -7.43 -1.54
CA ARG A 29 14.74 -8.02 -1.96
C ARG A 29 14.63 -9.52 -2.19
N TYR A 30 13.74 -10.18 -1.44
CA TYR A 30 13.49 -11.62 -1.50
C TYR A 30 12.00 -11.93 -1.50
N TYR A 31 11.63 -13.07 -2.08
CA TYR A 31 10.25 -13.56 -2.06
C TYR A 31 9.76 -13.73 -0.61
N GLY A 32 8.54 -13.27 -0.34
CA GLY A 32 7.93 -13.31 1.00
C GLY A 32 8.35 -12.19 1.95
N GLU A 33 9.35 -11.36 1.61
CA GLU A 33 9.78 -10.24 2.49
C GLU A 33 8.64 -9.23 2.70
N ALA A 34 7.89 -8.88 1.66
CA ALA A 34 6.73 -8.01 1.75
C ALA A 34 5.65 -8.59 2.69
N LYS A 35 5.34 -9.89 2.57
CA LYS A 35 4.39 -10.57 3.46
C LYS A 35 4.83 -10.53 4.93
N ASN A 36 6.13 -10.69 5.22
CA ASN A 36 6.66 -10.55 6.59
C ASN A 36 6.48 -9.14 7.15
N VAL A 37 6.74 -8.11 6.32
CA VAL A 37 6.51 -6.71 6.70
C VAL A 37 5.03 -6.46 6.97
N LEU A 38 4.12 -6.94 6.11
CA LEU A 38 2.68 -6.76 6.27
C LEU A 38 2.12 -7.49 7.51
N MET A 39 2.63 -8.69 7.82
CA MET A 39 2.31 -9.37 9.08
C MET A 39 2.72 -8.54 10.30
N SER A 40 3.90 -7.90 10.24
CA SER A 40 4.40 -7.03 11.32
C SER A 40 3.53 -5.78 11.49
N VAL A 41 3.05 -5.21 10.39
CA VAL A 41 2.06 -4.11 10.41
C VAL A 41 0.76 -4.55 11.09
N LEU A 42 0.22 -5.71 10.72
CA LEU A 42 -1.03 -6.23 11.27
C LEU A 42 -0.95 -6.58 12.76
N ALA A 43 0.24 -6.91 13.26
CA ALA A 43 0.52 -7.18 14.67
C ALA A 43 0.65 -5.91 15.51
N SER A 44 0.70 -4.72 14.92
CA SER A 44 0.86 -3.45 15.64
C SER A 44 -0.33 -3.18 16.58
N GLU A 45 -0.02 -2.93 17.86
CA GLU A 45 -1.02 -2.78 18.92
C GLU A 45 -1.73 -1.42 18.89
N TYR A 46 -1.06 -0.35 18.43
CA TYR A 46 -1.56 1.01 18.62
C TYR A 46 -2.85 1.32 17.83
N GLN A 47 -2.87 0.96 16.54
CA GLN A 47 -3.98 1.31 15.65
C GLN A 47 -4.97 0.15 15.41
N HIS A 48 -4.62 -1.06 15.88
CA HIS A 48 -5.24 -2.31 15.45
C HIS A 48 -5.48 -2.38 13.92
N PRO A 49 -4.42 -2.27 13.08
CA PRO A 49 -4.59 -2.29 11.62
C PRO A 49 -5.36 -3.53 11.16
N LYS A 50 -6.36 -3.32 10.31
CA LYS A 50 -7.21 -4.37 9.76
C LYS A 50 -6.70 -4.83 8.39
N ILE A 51 -6.28 -3.88 7.55
CA ILE A 51 -5.85 -4.14 6.18
C ILE A 51 -4.43 -3.59 6.01
N ALA A 52 -3.51 -4.43 5.56
CA ALA A 52 -2.13 -4.05 5.25
C ALA A 52 -1.85 -4.31 3.77
N ILE A 53 -1.33 -3.29 3.08
CA ILE A 53 -1.06 -3.30 1.65
C ILE A 53 0.42 -2.98 1.44
N ALA A 54 1.16 -3.80 0.71
CA ALA A 54 2.50 -3.45 0.26
C ALA A 54 2.42 -2.97 -1.19
N VAL A 55 3.12 -1.88 -1.50
CA VAL A 55 3.29 -1.40 -2.87
C VAL A 55 4.77 -1.13 -3.13
N ASP A 56 5.15 -1.16 -4.40
CA ASP A 56 6.53 -0.91 -4.82
C ASP A 56 6.90 0.59 -4.74
N VAL A 57 8.19 0.90 -4.80
CA VAL A 57 8.73 2.26 -4.61
C VAL A 57 8.33 3.25 -5.70
N ASP A 58 7.87 2.75 -6.84
CA ASP A 58 7.37 3.56 -7.95
C ASP A 58 5.90 4.00 -7.78
N VAL A 59 5.21 3.56 -6.72
CA VAL A 59 3.82 3.89 -6.42
C VAL A 59 3.74 5.06 -5.45
N ASP A 60 3.05 6.14 -5.83
CA ASP A 60 2.77 7.24 -4.91
C ASP A 60 1.66 6.87 -3.92
N ILE A 61 2.03 6.50 -2.69
CA ILE A 61 1.06 6.07 -1.67
C ILE A 61 0.07 7.17 -1.26
N PHE A 62 0.42 8.45 -1.45
CA PHE A 62 -0.49 9.57 -1.15
C PHE A 62 -1.55 9.78 -2.24
N ASN A 63 -1.38 9.15 -3.41
CA ASN A 63 -2.37 9.11 -4.46
C ASN A 63 -3.09 7.74 -4.44
N TYR A 64 -4.31 7.70 -3.88
CA TYR A 64 -5.06 6.45 -3.75
C TYR A 64 -5.37 5.78 -5.10
N ALA A 65 -5.42 6.55 -6.20
CA ALA A 65 -5.58 5.96 -7.53
C ALA A 65 -4.35 5.13 -7.94
N GLU A 66 -3.14 5.54 -7.53
CA GLU A 66 -1.94 4.75 -7.80
C GLU A 66 -1.86 3.49 -6.94
N VAL A 67 -2.31 3.55 -5.68
CA VAL A 67 -2.41 2.36 -4.83
C VAL A 67 -3.39 1.34 -5.44
N LEU A 68 -4.57 1.80 -5.87
CA LEU A 68 -5.55 0.94 -6.55
C LEU A 68 -5.03 0.40 -7.88
N TRP A 69 -4.31 1.20 -8.66
CA TRP A 69 -3.64 0.74 -9.87
C TRP A 69 -2.63 -0.39 -9.58
N SER A 70 -1.83 -0.25 -8.53
CA SER A 70 -0.87 -1.29 -8.12
C SER A 70 -1.60 -2.59 -7.77
N ILE A 71 -2.71 -2.50 -7.01
CA ILE A 71 -3.53 -3.67 -6.68
C ILE A 71 -4.07 -4.34 -7.96
N ASN A 72 -4.63 -3.56 -8.88
CA ASN A 72 -5.25 -4.11 -10.08
C ASN A 72 -4.28 -4.75 -11.07
N THR A 73 -3.01 -4.34 -11.06
CA THR A 73 -2.02 -4.73 -12.08
C THR A 73 -0.91 -5.64 -11.57
N ARG A 74 -0.76 -5.77 -10.25
CA ARG A 74 0.35 -6.52 -9.62
C ARG A 74 -0.10 -7.64 -8.69
N VAL A 75 -1.39 -7.73 -8.37
CA VAL A 75 -1.92 -8.76 -7.45
C VAL A 75 -2.52 -9.90 -8.26
N ASN A 76 -2.02 -11.11 -8.02
CA ASN A 76 -2.76 -12.35 -8.25
C ASN A 76 -3.58 -12.68 -6.98
N PRO A 77 -4.91 -12.51 -6.98
CA PRO A 77 -5.72 -12.64 -5.76
C PRO A 77 -5.63 -14.01 -5.08
N SER A 78 -5.25 -15.06 -5.82
CA SER A 78 -5.09 -16.42 -5.28
C SER A 78 -3.83 -16.62 -4.44
N GLU A 79 -2.81 -15.77 -4.61
CA GLU A 79 -1.48 -15.94 -4.02
C GLU A 79 -1.06 -14.75 -3.14
N ASP A 80 -1.43 -13.54 -3.57
CA ASP A 80 -0.97 -12.27 -3.02
C ASP A 80 -1.91 -11.69 -1.96
N ILE A 81 -3.06 -12.33 -1.74
CA ILE A 81 -4.01 -11.97 -0.68
C ILE A 81 -4.01 -13.07 0.39
N ALA A 82 -3.92 -12.65 1.66
CA ALA A 82 -4.10 -13.56 2.80
C ALA A 82 -5.06 -12.95 3.82
N ILE A 83 -5.96 -13.79 4.35
CA ILE A 83 -6.91 -13.41 5.39
C ILE A 83 -6.54 -14.16 6.67
N ILE A 84 -6.46 -13.42 7.78
CA ILE A 84 -6.18 -13.96 9.11
C ILE A 84 -7.47 -13.82 9.94
N PRO A 85 -8.23 -14.90 10.15
CA PRO A 85 -9.46 -14.86 10.94
C PRO A 85 -9.18 -14.80 12.44
N GLY A 86 -10.17 -14.34 13.22
CA GLY A 86 -10.13 -14.45 14.69
C GLY A 86 -9.15 -13.50 15.40
N ALA A 87 -8.69 -12.45 14.72
CA ALA A 87 -7.76 -11.48 15.30
C ALA A 87 -8.49 -10.36 16.05
N LYS A 88 -7.81 -9.74 17.02
CA LYS A 88 -8.30 -8.52 17.69
C LYS A 88 -8.41 -7.37 16.68
N ILE A 89 -9.56 -6.70 16.67
CA ILE A 89 -9.86 -5.53 15.85
C ILE A 89 -10.13 -4.32 16.74
N HIS A 90 -10.08 -3.13 16.13
CA HIS A 90 -10.43 -1.89 16.78
C HIS A 90 -11.88 -1.92 17.32
N ALA A 91 -12.06 -1.47 18.57
CA ALA A 91 -13.34 -1.48 19.29
C ALA A 91 -14.48 -0.76 18.54
N MET A 92 -14.13 0.29 17.79
CA MET A 92 -15.07 1.13 17.04
C MET A 92 -15.41 0.61 15.62
N ASP A 93 -14.92 -0.56 15.21
CA ASP A 93 -15.22 -1.09 13.87
C ASP A 93 -16.53 -1.92 13.87
N PRO A 94 -17.68 -1.36 13.43
CA PRO A 94 -18.96 -2.07 13.50
C PRO A 94 -19.05 -3.27 12.53
N SER A 95 -18.11 -3.43 11.60
CA SER A 95 -18.09 -4.58 10.68
C SER A 95 -17.73 -5.90 11.38
N CYS A 96 -17.12 -5.83 12.56
CA CYS A 96 -16.70 -7.00 13.32
C CYS A 96 -17.62 -7.23 14.52
N PRO A 97 -17.97 -8.48 14.86
CA PRO A 97 -18.78 -8.78 16.03
C PRO A 97 -18.15 -8.22 17.33
N GLU A 98 -19.00 -7.63 18.15
CA GLU A 98 -18.64 -7.20 19.50
C GLU A 98 -18.72 -8.39 20.45
N PHE A 99 -17.70 -8.55 21.28
CA PHE A 99 -17.65 -9.57 22.31
C PHE A 99 -17.69 -8.89 23.69
N GLY A 100 -18.72 -9.20 24.45
CA GLY A 100 -19.06 -8.56 25.72
C GLY A 100 -20.50 -8.04 25.75
N HIS A 101 -20.95 -7.57 26.91
CA HIS A 101 -22.22 -6.84 27.02
C HIS A 101 -21.97 -5.33 26.99
N PRO A 102 -22.96 -4.49 26.61
CA PRO A 102 -22.84 -3.04 26.79
C PRO A 102 -22.45 -2.71 28.23
N GLY A 103 -21.35 -1.99 28.42
CA GLY A 103 -20.78 -1.65 29.73
C GLY A 103 -19.77 -2.66 30.30
N ALA A 104 -19.46 -3.76 29.61
CA ALA A 104 -18.37 -4.65 29.98
C ALA A 104 -17.01 -3.95 29.80
N PRO A 105 -16.06 -4.13 30.75
CA PRO A 105 -14.73 -3.59 30.60
C PRO A 105 -14.05 -4.19 29.35
N GLY A 106 -13.54 -3.30 28.48
CA GLY A 106 -12.65 -3.69 27.40
C GLY A 106 -13.15 -3.45 25.98
N TRP A 107 -14.47 -3.25 25.73
CA TRP A 107 -15.06 -3.00 24.39
C TRP A 107 -14.27 -3.69 23.27
N HIS A 108 -14.39 -5.01 23.16
CA HIS A 108 -13.54 -5.80 22.27
C HIS A 108 -14.31 -6.25 21.02
N ARG A 109 -13.65 -6.15 19.87
CA ARG A 109 -14.12 -6.75 18.62
C ARG A 109 -13.10 -7.74 18.10
N ILE A 110 -13.60 -8.85 17.56
CA ILE A 110 -12.78 -9.88 16.92
C ILE A 110 -13.25 -10.01 15.48
N GLY A 111 -12.31 -10.13 14.55
CA GLY A 111 -12.62 -10.20 13.12
C GLY A 111 -11.45 -10.68 12.28
N GLY A 112 -11.56 -10.48 10.97
CA GLY A 112 -10.52 -10.81 10.01
C GLY A 112 -9.56 -9.64 9.79
N LYS A 113 -8.27 -9.94 9.66
CA LYS A 113 -7.27 -9.04 9.07
C LYS A 113 -6.91 -9.48 7.66
N MET A 114 -6.44 -8.56 6.83
CA MET A 114 -6.13 -8.82 5.43
C MET A 114 -4.75 -8.28 5.05
N ILE A 115 -4.02 -9.10 4.31
CA ILE A 115 -2.78 -8.75 3.62
C ILE A 115 -3.07 -8.65 2.12
N ILE A 116 -2.51 -7.63 1.47
CA ILE A 116 -2.48 -7.48 0.02
C ILE A 116 -1.04 -7.14 -0.39
N ASP A 117 -0.37 -8.06 -1.07
CA ASP A 117 0.95 -7.83 -1.64
C ASP A 117 0.81 -7.33 -3.09
N ALA A 118 0.87 -6.01 -3.28
CA ALA A 118 0.80 -5.38 -4.60
C ALA A 118 2.18 -4.89 -5.07
N THR A 119 3.26 -5.57 -4.63
CA THR A 119 4.63 -5.26 -5.04
C THR A 119 4.99 -5.92 -6.37
N LYS A 120 6.06 -5.44 -7.02
CA LYS A 120 6.67 -6.20 -8.12
C LYS A 120 7.43 -7.39 -7.54
N PRO A 121 7.75 -8.42 -8.34
CA PRO A 121 8.72 -9.44 -7.96
C PRO A 121 9.99 -8.83 -7.34
N PRO A 122 10.60 -9.52 -6.37
CA PRO A 122 11.70 -8.99 -5.58
C PRO A 122 12.97 -8.74 -6.41
N GLU A 123 13.91 -7.96 -5.89
CA GLU A 123 15.19 -7.66 -6.56
C GLU A 123 16.03 -8.91 -6.89
N CYS A 124 15.91 -10.00 -6.12
CA CYS A 124 16.57 -11.26 -6.44
C CYS A 124 16.07 -11.91 -7.75
N ASP A 125 14.93 -11.45 -8.29
CA ASP A 125 14.36 -11.86 -9.58
C ASP A 125 14.15 -10.65 -10.50
N ALA A 126 15.27 -10.01 -10.86
CA ALA A 126 15.27 -8.80 -11.68
C ALA A 126 14.54 -8.98 -13.02
N LYS A 127 14.68 -10.14 -13.68
CA LYS A 127 14.05 -10.39 -14.98
C LYS A 127 12.53 -10.33 -14.89
N ARG A 128 11.93 -11.03 -13.92
CA ARG A 128 10.48 -11.01 -13.72
C ARG A 128 10.01 -9.63 -13.25
N ARG A 129 10.82 -8.94 -12.43
CA ARG A 129 10.53 -7.59 -11.93
C ARG A 129 10.45 -6.56 -13.07
N ASP A 130 11.32 -6.66 -14.06
CA ASP A 130 11.37 -5.74 -15.22
C ASP A 130 10.11 -5.83 -16.10
N GLU A 131 9.41 -6.96 -16.10
CA GLU A 131 8.13 -7.13 -16.83
C GLU A 131 7.01 -6.22 -16.28
N PHE A 132 7.17 -5.70 -15.06
CA PHE A 132 6.20 -4.81 -14.40
C PHE A 132 6.60 -3.33 -14.49
N GLU A 133 7.56 -2.98 -15.36
CA GLU A 133 7.90 -1.59 -15.63
C GLU A 133 6.71 -0.84 -16.24
N ARG A 134 6.49 0.39 -15.77
CA ARG A 134 5.35 1.20 -16.22
C ARG A 134 5.54 1.61 -17.67
N LEU A 135 4.53 1.36 -18.50
CA LEU A 135 4.49 1.97 -19.83
C LEU A 135 4.30 3.48 -19.71
N ARG A 136 5.15 4.23 -20.43
CA ARG A 136 5.08 5.68 -20.55
C ARG A 136 4.86 6.06 -22.02
N PRO A 137 3.99 7.03 -22.33
CA PRO A 137 3.85 7.56 -23.69
C PRO A 137 5.16 8.15 -24.24
N VAL A 138 5.27 8.23 -25.56
CA VAL A 138 6.39 8.92 -26.22
C VAL A 138 6.40 10.39 -25.80
N GLY A 139 7.57 10.89 -25.41
CA GLY A 139 7.73 12.28 -24.96
C GLY A 139 7.28 12.54 -23.53
N TRP A 140 7.05 11.51 -22.71
CA TRP A 140 6.64 11.65 -21.30
C TRP A 140 7.52 12.58 -20.47
N GLU A 141 8.83 12.60 -20.73
CA GLU A 141 9.80 13.43 -19.99
C GLU A 141 10.06 14.79 -20.66
N THR A 142 9.68 14.94 -21.93
CA THR A 142 10.06 16.10 -22.75
C THR A 142 8.90 17.03 -23.09
N ILE A 143 7.65 16.54 -22.99
CA ILE A 143 6.45 17.28 -23.37
C ILE A 143 5.69 17.67 -22.11
N ASN A 144 5.58 18.97 -21.84
CA ASN A 144 4.72 19.48 -20.77
C ASN A 144 3.38 19.93 -21.32
N LEU A 145 2.29 19.52 -20.66
CA LEU A 145 0.94 19.95 -21.05
C LEU A 145 0.77 21.47 -20.99
N GLU A 146 1.49 22.14 -20.08
CA GLU A 146 1.47 23.60 -19.90
C GLU A 146 1.89 24.36 -21.18
N ASP A 147 2.78 23.78 -21.99
CA ASP A 147 3.27 24.38 -23.24
C ASP A 147 2.18 24.49 -24.32
N PHE A 148 1.06 23.78 -24.15
CA PHE A 148 -0.06 23.70 -25.10
C PHE A 148 -1.34 24.37 -24.59
N LEU A 149 -1.31 24.97 -23.39
CA LEU A 149 -2.46 25.68 -22.84
C LEU A 149 -2.58 27.08 -23.48
N PRO A 150 -3.82 27.59 -23.70
CA PRO A 150 -4.02 28.94 -24.19
C PRO A 150 -3.55 29.99 -23.18
N ALA A 151 -3.16 31.17 -23.65
CA ALA A 151 -2.74 32.27 -22.79
C ALA A 151 -3.86 32.64 -21.79
N GLY A 152 -3.49 32.74 -20.51
CA GLY A 152 -4.44 33.02 -19.42
C GLY A 152 -5.19 31.80 -18.87
N ALA A 153 -4.87 30.58 -19.32
CA ALA A 153 -5.41 29.37 -18.73
C ALA A 153 -5.06 29.25 -17.23
N PRO A 154 -5.97 28.71 -16.40
CA PRO A 154 -5.67 28.43 -15.01
C PRO A 154 -4.54 27.38 -14.90
N PRO A 155 -3.76 27.39 -13.81
CA PRO A 155 -2.71 26.40 -13.59
C PRO A 155 -3.30 24.99 -13.52
N LEU A 156 -2.55 24.00 -14.02
CA LEU A 156 -2.97 22.61 -13.94
C LEU A 156 -3.15 22.18 -12.49
N ARG A 157 -4.30 21.58 -12.20
CA ARG A 157 -4.67 21.14 -10.84
C ARG A 157 -3.85 19.95 -10.36
N ILE A 158 -3.36 19.14 -11.30
CA ILE A 158 -2.53 17.96 -11.08
C ILE A 158 -1.46 17.99 -12.17
N LYS A 159 -0.18 18.13 -11.78
CA LYS A 159 0.91 17.76 -12.68
C LYS A 159 1.00 16.23 -12.68
N PRO A 160 1.08 15.55 -13.83
CA PRO A 160 1.45 14.14 -13.84
C PRO A 160 2.74 14.01 -13.04
N LYS A 161 2.72 13.21 -11.96
CA LYS A 161 3.91 13.03 -11.13
C LYS A 161 4.91 12.27 -11.99
N VAL A 162 5.93 12.96 -12.47
CA VAL A 162 7.12 12.31 -13.03
C VAL A 162 7.97 11.96 -11.80
N PRO A 163 8.21 10.67 -11.49
CA PRO A 163 9.24 10.33 -10.54
C PRO A 163 10.56 10.85 -11.14
N VAL A 164 11.11 11.91 -10.55
CA VAL A 164 12.47 12.35 -10.84
C VAL A 164 13.34 11.55 -9.87
N ASP A 165 14.08 10.58 -10.42
CA ASP A 165 15.14 9.75 -9.83
C ASP A 165 15.06 9.39 -8.32
#